data_AF-K8EEN9-F1
#
_entry.id   AF-K8EEN9-F1
#
_cell.length_a   1.000
_cell.length_b   1.000
_cell.length_c   1.000
_cell.angle_alpha   90.00
_cell.angle_beta   90.00
_cell.angle_gamma   90.00
#
_symmetry.space_group_name_H-M   'P 1'
#
loop_
_entity.id
_entity.type
_entity.pdbx_description
1 polymer ?
#
loop_
_entity_poly.entity_id
_entity_poly.type
_entity_poly.pdbx_seq_one_letter_code
_entity_poly.pdbx_strand_id
1 'polypeptide(L)'
;MTSSSFSSCASCFLQNHQGVGGGRCSRRTSRQSRPSSSSSRRQRRVLFLRVCAAQRTSGNDDDLDEDEDATKTKQQHQRNEKKPKKNIAVFISGGGSNMRAVHAACETGEIHGQISLVVTSSYNAGGVEWAMDRDVPVLLYPGGKDLEESERISPSELNEFLKNEYKIDVVLLAGYLRLIPPELCRTFENKMLNIHPALLPAFGGRGMHGAKVHEAVVNSGARFTGPTVHFVNENFDEGKIVAQRIIGIDPSWTAEEVARRVLKEEHEVFPEVVAALCDDRIEFRETDGVGVIIDKMDSNKRY
;
A
#
# COMPACT_ATOMS: atom_id res chain seq x y z
N MET A 1 -30.86 -36.35 -44.93
CA MET A 1 -30.86 -34.87 -44.79
C MET A 1 -32.02 -34.48 -43.90
N THR A 2 -31.84 -33.48 -43.04
CA THR A 2 -32.87 -32.62 -42.40
C THR A 2 -34.26 -33.20 -42.05
N SER A 3 -34.52 -33.39 -40.74
CA SER A 3 -35.77 -32.91 -40.10
C SER A 3 -35.77 -33.08 -38.57
N SER A 4 -36.58 -32.24 -37.91
CA SER A 4 -37.25 -32.40 -36.59
C SER A 4 -36.47 -32.80 -35.31
N SER A 5 -36.41 -31.81 -34.41
CA SER A 5 -36.50 -31.84 -32.94
C SER A 5 -37.21 -33.04 -32.28
N PHE A 6 -36.81 -33.42 -31.05
CA PHE A 6 -37.59 -33.22 -29.79
C PHE A 6 -36.92 -33.77 -28.50
N SER A 7 -37.41 -33.31 -27.34
CA SER A 7 -37.46 -33.95 -26.00
C SER A 7 -36.18 -34.35 -25.22
N SER A 8 -35.89 -33.54 -24.19
CA SER A 8 -35.93 -33.87 -22.73
C SER A 8 -35.66 -35.29 -22.18
N CYS A 9 -34.99 -35.30 -21.02
CA CYS A 9 -34.89 -36.36 -19.98
C CYS A 9 -34.11 -37.65 -20.33
N ALA A 10 -33.60 -38.44 -19.36
CA ALA A 10 -33.11 -38.18 -17.99
C ALA A 10 -32.47 -39.48 -17.44
N SER A 11 -31.56 -39.40 -16.45
CA SER A 11 -31.15 -40.53 -15.58
C SER A 11 -30.43 -41.71 -16.30
N CYS A 12 -29.75 -42.67 -15.64
CA CYS A 12 -29.32 -42.82 -14.24
C CYS A 12 -28.13 -43.81 -14.12
N PHE A 13 -27.56 -43.90 -12.89
CA PHE A 13 -26.80 -45.04 -12.32
C PHE A 13 -25.34 -45.24 -12.83
N LEU A 14 -24.31 -45.34 -11.96
CA LEU A 14 -23.93 -46.41 -11.00
C LEU A 14 -23.42 -47.69 -11.72
N GLN A 15 -22.37 -48.41 -11.28
CA GLN A 15 -21.70 -48.45 -9.97
C GLN A 15 -20.32 -49.17 -10.05
N ASN A 16 -19.42 -48.94 -9.07
CA ASN A 16 -18.44 -49.91 -8.52
C ASN A 16 -17.34 -50.50 -9.47
N HIS A 17 -16.28 -51.18 -9.03
CA HIS A 17 -15.61 -51.34 -7.72
C HIS A 17 -14.13 -51.79 -7.92
N GLN A 18 -13.21 -51.37 -7.03
CA GLN A 18 -11.95 -52.08 -6.68
C GLN A 18 -10.91 -52.27 -7.81
N GLY A 19 -9.63 -52.55 -7.56
CA GLY A 19 -8.86 -52.55 -6.31
C GLY A 19 -7.42 -53.08 -6.51
N VAL A 20 -6.55 -52.80 -5.52
CA VAL A 20 -5.29 -53.52 -5.15
C VAL A 20 -4.32 -53.96 -6.27
N GLY A 21 -3.06 -53.50 -6.23
CA GLY A 21 -1.96 -54.12 -6.97
C GLY A 21 -0.62 -53.39 -6.86
N GLY A 22 0.31 -53.86 -6.03
CA GLY A 22 1.66 -53.32 -5.92
C GLY A 22 2.68 -54.12 -6.75
N GLY A 23 3.70 -53.46 -7.29
CA GLY A 23 4.78 -54.14 -8.04
C GLY A 23 6.04 -53.29 -8.20
N ARG A 24 7.17 -53.75 -7.66
CA ARG A 24 8.50 -53.20 -7.99
C ARG A 24 9.07 -53.94 -9.20
N CYS A 25 9.57 -53.22 -10.21
CA CYS A 25 10.68 -53.72 -11.03
C CYS A 25 11.51 -52.55 -11.59
N SER A 26 12.49 -52.83 -12.45
CA SER A 26 13.70 -52.01 -12.59
C SER A 26 14.22 -51.79 -14.02
N ARG A 27 15.19 -50.87 -14.12
CA ARG A 27 16.18 -50.64 -15.21
C ARG A 27 15.75 -49.75 -16.41
N ARG A 28 16.74 -48.92 -16.79
CA ARG A 28 17.23 -48.51 -18.14
C ARG A 28 16.39 -49.00 -19.34
N THR A 29 16.16 -48.21 -20.38
CA THR A 29 17.20 -47.51 -21.18
C THR A 29 16.72 -46.18 -21.82
N SER A 30 17.63 -45.50 -22.52
CA SER A 30 17.40 -44.28 -23.28
C SER A 30 17.02 -44.53 -24.75
N ARG A 31 16.17 -43.67 -25.34
CA ARG A 31 16.47 -42.90 -26.59
C ARG A 31 15.30 -42.02 -27.11
N GLN A 32 15.65 -40.79 -27.47
CA GLN A 32 15.22 -40.03 -28.67
C GLN A 32 13.73 -39.99 -29.09
N SER A 33 13.06 -38.90 -28.68
CA SER A 33 12.39 -37.88 -29.54
C SER A 33 11.50 -38.30 -30.74
N ARG A 34 10.25 -37.79 -30.76
CA ARG A 34 9.54 -37.20 -31.92
C ARG A 34 8.38 -36.27 -31.42
N PRO A 35 7.71 -35.46 -32.28
CA PRO A 35 7.26 -34.10 -31.90
C PRO A 35 5.74 -33.92 -31.68
N SER A 36 5.32 -32.65 -31.60
CA SER A 36 3.97 -32.11 -31.35
C SER A 36 3.53 -32.21 -29.87
N SER A 37 2.58 -31.40 -29.38
CA SER A 37 1.68 -30.44 -30.07
C SER A 37 1.57 -29.10 -29.34
N SER A 38 0.81 -28.15 -29.93
CA SER A 38 0.53 -26.83 -29.37
C SER A 38 -0.48 -26.86 -28.21
N SER A 39 -0.69 -25.69 -27.60
CA SER A 39 -1.95 -25.29 -26.96
C SER A 39 -2.50 -26.16 -25.82
N SER A 40 -1.76 -26.28 -24.70
CA SER A 40 -2.38 -26.38 -23.35
C SER A 40 -1.37 -26.09 -22.22
N ARG A 41 -1.08 -24.80 -21.96
CA ARG A 41 -0.31 -24.36 -20.76
C ARG A 41 -0.49 -22.88 -20.35
N ARG A 42 -1.58 -22.22 -20.79
CA ARG A 42 -1.87 -20.82 -20.49
C ARG A 42 -2.91 -20.69 -19.36
N GLN A 43 -2.62 -21.26 -18.19
CA GLN A 43 -3.46 -21.21 -16.98
C GLN A 43 -2.62 -21.53 -15.73
N ARG A 44 -2.92 -20.85 -14.61
CA ARG A 44 -2.19 -20.85 -13.32
C ARG A 44 -0.82 -20.13 -13.42
N ARG A 45 -0.45 -19.22 -12.53
CA ARG A 45 -1.04 -18.79 -11.24
C ARG A 45 -1.22 -17.28 -11.16
N VAL A 46 -2.45 -16.84 -10.88
CA VAL A 46 -2.74 -15.64 -10.07
C VAL A 46 -3.69 -16.14 -8.98
N LEU A 47 -3.38 -15.92 -7.71
CA LEU A 47 -4.12 -16.51 -6.59
C LEU A 47 -5.09 -15.50 -5.98
N PHE A 48 -6.27 -15.39 -6.58
CA PHE A 48 -7.42 -14.73 -5.95
C PHE A 48 -8.11 -15.69 -4.97
N LEU A 49 -8.38 -15.22 -3.76
CA LEU A 49 -9.37 -15.77 -2.84
C LEU A 49 -10.26 -14.63 -2.33
N ARG A 50 -11.51 -14.97 -1.97
CA ARG A 50 -12.57 -13.99 -1.68
C ARG A 50 -13.66 -14.67 -0.86
N VAL A 51 -13.93 -14.19 0.35
CA VAL A 51 -14.99 -14.73 1.24
C VAL A 51 -15.85 -13.57 1.76
N CYS A 52 -17.13 -13.85 2.04
CA CYS A 52 -18.15 -12.82 2.25
C CYS A 52 -18.22 -12.31 3.69
N ALA A 53 -18.53 -11.01 3.83
CA ALA A 53 -19.01 -10.44 5.09
C ALA A 53 -20.45 -10.91 5.41
N ALA A 54 -20.81 -10.94 6.70
CA ALA A 54 -22.16 -11.21 7.18
C ALA A 54 -22.61 -10.08 8.11
N GLN A 55 -23.83 -9.57 7.89
CA GLN A 55 -24.40 -8.45 8.64
C GLN A 55 -25.06 -8.92 9.95
N ARG A 56 -25.11 -8.02 10.94
CA ARG A 56 -26.10 -8.04 12.04
C ARG A 56 -26.66 -6.64 12.24
N THR A 57 -27.87 -6.56 12.77
CA THR A 57 -28.73 -5.37 12.70
C THR A 57 -29.00 -4.76 14.07
N SER A 58 -28.97 -3.42 14.11
CA SER A 58 -29.83 -2.52 14.91
C SER A 58 -30.17 -2.85 16.37
N GLY A 59 -29.83 -1.91 17.26
CA GLY A 59 -30.59 -1.60 18.46
C GLY A 59 -30.55 -0.09 18.69
N ASN A 60 -31.71 0.53 18.90
CA ASN A 60 -31.86 1.89 19.43
C ASN A 60 -32.12 1.81 20.96
N ASP A 61 -32.48 2.84 21.73
CA ASP A 61 -32.60 4.31 21.56
C ASP A 61 -31.70 4.96 22.68
N ASP A 62 -31.72 6.22 23.13
CA ASP A 62 -32.51 7.44 22.88
C ASP A 62 -31.69 8.69 23.38
N ASP A 63 -32.35 9.84 23.56
CA ASP A 63 -32.00 11.02 24.37
C ASP A 63 -30.95 12.05 23.86
N LEU A 64 -31.09 13.28 24.37
CA LEU A 64 -30.65 14.54 23.75
C LEU A 64 -29.78 15.42 24.67
N ASP A 65 -28.73 16.02 24.09
CA ASP A 65 -28.25 17.38 24.40
C ASP A 65 -27.54 17.91 23.14
N GLU A 66 -27.94 19.08 22.63
CA GLU A 66 -27.45 19.62 21.35
C GLU A 66 -26.38 20.70 21.51
N ASP A 67 -25.13 20.27 21.72
CA ASP A 67 -23.96 21.16 21.61
C ASP A 67 -23.70 21.58 20.14
N GLU A 68 -23.46 22.88 19.89
CA GLU A 68 -23.21 23.39 18.53
C GLU A 68 -21.98 22.76 17.85
N ASP A 69 -21.01 22.31 18.64
CA ASP A 69 -19.78 21.66 18.16
C ASP A 69 -20.02 20.20 17.75
N ALA A 70 -20.88 19.49 18.50
CA ALA A 70 -21.35 18.15 18.13
C ALA A 70 -22.15 18.20 16.82
N THR A 71 -22.94 19.25 16.60
CA THR A 71 -23.73 19.45 15.37
C THR A 71 -22.84 19.69 14.14
N LYS A 72 -21.76 20.48 14.25
CA LYS A 72 -20.75 20.64 13.18
C LYS A 72 -20.05 19.31 12.88
N THR A 73 -19.64 18.60 13.92
CA THR A 73 -18.97 17.29 13.80
C THR A 73 -19.86 16.26 13.11
N LYS A 74 -21.13 16.14 13.52
CA LYS A 74 -22.14 15.27 12.88
C LYS A 74 -22.34 15.63 11.40
N GLN A 75 -22.49 16.92 11.07
CA GLN A 75 -22.65 17.36 9.67
C GLN A 75 -21.41 17.08 8.82
N GLN A 76 -20.20 17.21 9.36
CA GLN A 76 -18.97 16.91 8.62
C GLN A 76 -18.78 15.40 8.42
N HIS A 77 -19.13 14.57 9.41
CA HIS A 77 -19.16 13.10 9.27
C HIS A 77 -20.09 12.68 8.12
N GLN A 78 -21.34 13.18 8.12
CA GLN A 78 -22.34 12.96 7.05
C GLN A 78 -21.94 13.52 5.68
N ARG A 79 -20.98 14.47 5.63
CA ARG A 79 -20.42 14.99 4.37
C ARG A 79 -19.32 14.07 3.83
N ASN A 80 -18.45 13.56 4.70
CA ASN A 80 -17.43 12.59 4.32
C ASN A 80 -18.03 11.23 3.91
N GLU A 81 -19.06 10.73 4.62
CA GLU A 81 -19.79 9.49 4.27
C GLU A 81 -20.30 9.44 2.82
N LYS A 82 -20.56 10.60 2.19
CA LYS A 82 -21.05 10.69 0.80
C LYS A 82 -19.94 10.70 -0.26
N LYS A 83 -18.68 10.87 0.15
CA LYS A 83 -17.51 10.76 -0.74
C LYS A 83 -17.07 9.29 -0.80
N PRO A 84 -16.70 8.71 -1.95
CA PRO A 84 -16.10 7.38 -1.96
C PRO A 84 -14.76 7.40 -1.21
N LYS A 85 -14.48 6.35 -0.41
CA LYS A 85 -13.14 6.13 0.18
C LYS A 85 -12.11 5.99 -0.95
N LYS A 86 -10.98 6.68 -0.83
CA LYS A 86 -9.85 6.61 -1.76
C LYS A 86 -9.15 5.25 -1.66
N ASN A 87 -8.79 4.64 -2.79
CA ASN A 87 -7.98 3.42 -2.82
C ASN A 87 -6.50 3.78 -2.64
N ILE A 88 -5.85 3.20 -1.62
CA ILE A 88 -4.46 3.47 -1.26
C ILE A 88 -3.61 2.24 -1.60
N ALA A 89 -2.49 2.43 -2.31
CA ALA A 89 -1.43 1.44 -2.42
C ALA A 89 -0.26 1.82 -1.52
N VAL A 90 0.18 0.90 -0.65
CA VAL A 90 1.30 1.15 0.27
C VAL A 90 2.52 0.34 -0.14
N PHE A 91 3.60 1.04 -0.48
CA PHE A 91 4.87 0.48 -0.89
C PHE A 91 5.77 0.30 0.34
N ILE A 92 6.28 -0.91 0.56
CA ILE A 92 7.10 -1.28 1.73
C ILE A 92 8.35 -2.08 1.36
N SER A 93 9.39 -2.01 2.19
CA SER A 93 10.55 -2.93 2.12
C SER A 93 11.04 -3.40 3.49
N GLY A 94 10.24 -3.21 4.54
CA GLY A 94 10.56 -3.58 5.92
C GLY A 94 9.33 -3.97 6.73
N GLY A 95 9.36 -3.71 8.04
CA GLY A 95 8.34 -4.18 9.00
C GLY A 95 6.94 -3.55 8.88
N GLY A 96 6.73 -2.52 8.03
CA GLY A 96 5.41 -1.97 7.74
C GLY A 96 4.71 -1.20 8.87
N SER A 97 5.47 -0.54 9.76
CA SER A 97 4.90 0.20 10.90
C SER A 97 4.07 1.43 10.48
N ASN A 98 4.59 2.27 9.58
CA ASN A 98 3.85 3.40 9.00
C ASN A 98 2.57 2.95 8.26
N MET A 99 2.62 1.81 7.58
CA MET A 99 1.44 1.20 6.94
C MET A 99 0.37 0.80 7.97
N ARG A 100 0.77 0.33 9.15
CA ARG A 100 -0.15 0.02 10.26
C ARG A 100 -0.75 1.26 10.90
N ALA A 101 0.02 2.35 11.04
CA ALA A 101 -0.52 3.63 11.51
C ALA A 101 -1.59 4.19 10.54
N VAL A 102 -1.29 4.19 9.23
CA VAL A 102 -2.26 4.56 8.19
C VAL A 102 -3.49 3.64 8.20
N HIS A 103 -3.32 2.32 8.37
CA HIS A 103 -4.47 1.42 8.48
C HIS A 103 -5.34 1.75 9.70
N ALA A 104 -4.75 2.01 10.88
CA ALA A 104 -5.52 2.34 12.07
C ALA A 104 -6.40 3.59 11.84
N ALA A 105 -5.84 4.63 11.23
CA ALA A 105 -6.57 5.85 10.90
C ALA A 105 -7.61 5.67 9.76
N CYS A 106 -7.46 4.67 8.88
CA CYS A 106 -8.49 4.27 7.92
C CYS A 106 -9.69 3.57 8.59
N GLU A 107 -9.46 2.84 9.69
CA GLU A 107 -10.49 2.12 10.45
C GLU A 107 -11.26 3.04 11.41
N THR A 108 -10.60 4.03 12.03
CA THR A 108 -11.27 5.07 12.82
C THR A 108 -12.02 6.10 11.95
N GLY A 109 -11.73 6.14 10.65
CA GLY A 109 -12.34 7.08 9.70
C GLY A 109 -11.66 8.45 9.63
N GLU A 110 -10.54 8.64 10.33
CA GLU A 110 -9.68 9.84 10.22
C GLU A 110 -9.15 10.02 8.79
N ILE A 111 -8.72 8.92 8.16
CA ILE A 111 -8.37 8.87 6.73
C ILE A 111 -9.58 8.38 5.95
N HIS A 112 -10.06 9.20 5.01
CA HIS A 112 -11.16 8.84 4.10
C HIS A 112 -10.71 7.92 2.95
N GLY A 113 -10.14 6.78 3.33
CA GLY A 113 -9.51 5.82 2.42
C GLY A 113 -9.49 4.39 2.94
N GLN A 114 -8.88 3.51 2.15
CA GLN A 114 -8.69 2.09 2.43
C GLN A 114 -7.40 1.59 1.77
N ILE A 115 -6.66 0.67 2.39
CA ILE A 115 -5.46 0.07 1.79
C ILE A 115 -5.92 -1.06 0.86
N SER A 116 -5.93 -0.79 -0.44
CA SER A 116 -6.40 -1.72 -1.49
C SER A 116 -5.28 -2.58 -2.07
N LEU A 117 -4.02 -2.23 -1.82
CA LEU A 117 -2.84 -2.95 -2.29
C LEU A 117 -1.61 -2.69 -1.40
N VAL A 118 -0.79 -3.71 -1.17
CA VAL A 118 0.58 -3.56 -0.67
C VAL A 118 1.56 -3.93 -1.77
N VAL A 119 2.58 -3.10 -1.99
CA VAL A 119 3.64 -3.35 -2.99
C VAL A 119 4.97 -3.53 -2.28
N THR A 120 5.75 -4.55 -2.65
CA THR A 120 7.05 -4.77 -2.02
C THR A 120 8.10 -5.36 -2.96
N SER A 121 9.39 -5.10 -2.67
CA SER A 121 10.49 -5.73 -3.42
C SER A 121 10.93 -7.09 -2.85
N SER A 122 10.32 -7.58 -1.77
CA SER A 122 10.51 -8.93 -1.24
C SER A 122 9.33 -9.40 -0.38
N TYR A 123 8.84 -10.62 -0.59
CA TYR A 123 7.82 -11.24 0.26
C TYR A 123 8.29 -11.46 1.72
N ASN A 124 9.60 -11.38 1.99
CA ASN A 124 10.17 -11.49 3.34
C ASN A 124 10.09 -10.17 4.14
N ALA A 125 9.51 -9.10 3.59
CA ALA A 125 9.29 -7.86 4.33
C ALA A 125 8.17 -8.04 5.38
N GLY A 126 8.44 -7.74 6.65
CA GLY A 126 7.51 -8.03 7.77
C GLY A 126 6.16 -7.30 7.76
N GLY A 127 5.88 -6.43 6.77
CA GLY A 127 4.52 -5.94 6.51
C GLY A 127 3.66 -6.87 5.63
N VAL A 128 4.26 -7.86 4.96
CA VAL A 128 3.57 -8.76 4.00
C VAL A 128 2.62 -9.72 4.71
N GLU A 129 3.09 -10.38 5.77
CA GLU A 129 2.29 -11.28 6.60
C GLU A 129 1.04 -10.57 7.16
N TRP A 130 1.25 -9.40 7.78
CA TRP A 130 0.18 -8.54 8.30
C TRP A 130 -0.87 -8.13 7.24
N ALA A 131 -0.48 -8.01 5.97
CA ALA A 131 -1.39 -7.67 4.87
C ALA A 131 -2.19 -8.89 4.41
N MET A 132 -1.54 -10.05 4.30
CA MET A 132 -2.18 -11.33 3.99
C MET A 132 -3.20 -11.73 5.07
N ASP A 133 -2.89 -11.47 6.36
CA ASP A 133 -3.81 -11.65 7.50
C ASP A 133 -5.09 -10.80 7.44
N ARG A 134 -5.18 -9.85 6.49
CA ARG A 134 -6.28 -8.90 6.30
C ARG A 134 -6.91 -8.98 4.91
N ASP A 135 -6.63 -10.04 4.16
CA ASP A 135 -7.02 -10.22 2.76
C ASP A 135 -6.57 -9.06 1.83
N VAL A 136 -5.58 -8.26 2.25
CA VAL A 136 -5.03 -7.15 1.45
C VAL A 136 -4.08 -7.73 0.39
N PRO A 137 -4.33 -7.52 -0.91
CA PRO A 137 -3.47 -8.05 -1.96
C PRO A 137 -2.03 -7.54 -1.87
N VAL A 138 -1.06 -8.42 -2.16
CA VAL A 138 0.37 -8.09 -2.17
C VAL A 138 0.96 -8.29 -3.57
N LEU A 139 1.50 -7.21 -4.13
CA LEU A 139 2.20 -7.21 -5.42
C LEU A 139 3.72 -7.15 -5.23
N LEU A 140 4.46 -8.00 -5.94
CA LEU A 140 5.92 -8.00 -5.90
C LEU A 140 6.49 -7.11 -7.01
N TYR A 141 7.16 -6.03 -6.63
CA TYR A 141 7.82 -5.10 -7.56
C TYR A 141 9.08 -4.45 -6.95
N PRO A 142 10.21 -4.34 -7.69
CA PRO A 142 10.53 -5.04 -8.94
C PRO A 142 10.90 -6.52 -8.71
N GLY A 143 10.86 -6.99 -7.45
CA GLY A 143 11.32 -8.31 -7.02
C GLY A 143 12.74 -8.34 -6.45
N GLY A 144 13.12 -9.51 -5.96
CA GLY A 144 14.49 -9.85 -5.57
C GLY A 144 15.36 -10.20 -6.77
N LYS A 145 16.66 -10.39 -6.54
CA LYS A 145 17.59 -10.87 -7.58
C LYS A 145 17.27 -12.29 -8.03
N ASP A 146 16.63 -13.06 -7.16
CA ASP A 146 16.39 -14.50 -7.28
C ASP A 146 15.11 -14.82 -8.08
N LEU A 147 14.41 -13.80 -8.60
CA LEU A 147 13.35 -13.98 -9.60
C LEU A 147 13.93 -13.88 -11.02
N GLU A 148 13.49 -14.81 -11.86
CA GLU A 148 13.73 -14.79 -13.31
C GLU A 148 13.19 -13.51 -13.94
N GLU A 149 13.86 -12.97 -14.96
CA GLU A 149 13.47 -11.70 -15.58
C GLU A 149 12.05 -11.76 -16.18
N SER A 150 11.64 -12.94 -16.67
CA SER A 150 10.30 -13.20 -17.20
C SER A 150 9.19 -13.28 -16.14
N GLU A 151 9.53 -13.28 -14.85
CA GLU A 151 8.58 -13.23 -13.73
C GLU A 151 8.49 -11.82 -13.10
N ARG A 152 9.30 -10.87 -13.57
CA ARG A 152 9.29 -9.49 -13.05
C ARG A 152 8.28 -8.63 -13.80
N ILE A 153 7.49 -7.91 -13.01
CA ILE A 153 6.53 -6.92 -13.49
C ILE A 153 7.30 -5.68 -13.97
N SER A 154 7.05 -5.24 -15.21
CA SER A 154 7.62 -4.01 -15.77
C SER A 154 7.03 -2.74 -15.13
N PRO A 155 7.69 -1.56 -15.27
CA PRO A 155 7.11 -0.28 -14.82
C PRO A 155 5.72 0.01 -15.37
N SER A 156 5.47 -0.33 -16.64
CA SER A 156 4.20 -0.15 -17.31
C SER A 156 3.12 -1.12 -16.81
N GLU A 157 3.45 -2.40 -16.57
CA GLU A 157 2.51 -3.35 -15.99
C GLU A 157 2.16 -2.97 -14.54
N LEU A 158 3.13 -2.52 -13.74
CA LEU A 158 2.85 -1.95 -12.41
C LEU A 158 1.86 -0.78 -12.51
N ASN A 159 2.04 0.11 -13.48
CA ASN A 159 1.15 1.24 -13.70
C ASN A 159 -0.27 0.80 -14.11
N GLU A 160 -0.39 -0.21 -14.99
CA GLU A 160 -1.68 -0.80 -15.36
C GLU A 160 -2.36 -1.50 -14.19
N PHE A 161 -1.64 -2.28 -13.38
CA PHE A 161 -2.19 -2.91 -12.16
C PHE A 161 -2.77 -1.85 -11.22
N LEU A 162 -1.97 -0.82 -10.89
CA LEU A 162 -2.39 0.24 -9.96
C LEU A 162 -3.61 1.01 -10.48
N LYS A 163 -3.63 1.42 -11.76
CA LYS A 163 -4.72 2.24 -12.32
C LYS A 163 -5.99 1.45 -12.63
N ASN A 164 -5.85 0.28 -13.24
CA ASN A 164 -6.95 -0.39 -13.93
C ASN A 164 -7.55 -1.53 -13.09
N GLU A 165 -6.70 -2.35 -12.45
CA GLU A 165 -7.15 -3.47 -11.63
C GLU A 165 -7.50 -3.01 -10.19
N TYR A 166 -6.55 -2.38 -9.50
CA TYR A 166 -6.72 -1.95 -8.11
C TYR A 166 -7.32 -0.55 -7.94
N LYS A 167 -7.42 0.23 -9.03
CA LYS A 167 -8.06 1.57 -9.10
C LYS A 167 -7.54 2.54 -8.03
N ILE A 168 -6.22 2.53 -7.83
CA ILE A 168 -5.52 3.30 -6.83
C ILE A 168 -5.64 4.81 -7.11
N ASP A 169 -6.04 5.55 -6.08
CA ASP A 169 -6.09 7.02 -6.07
C ASP A 169 -4.79 7.63 -5.52
N VAL A 170 -4.19 6.97 -4.51
CA VAL A 170 -3.07 7.48 -3.70
C VAL A 170 -2.01 6.38 -3.52
N VAL A 171 -0.73 6.75 -3.66
CA VAL A 171 0.40 5.83 -3.42
C VAL A 171 1.25 6.34 -2.25
N LEU A 172 1.56 5.46 -1.29
CA LEU A 172 2.32 5.80 -0.10
C LEU A 172 3.62 4.99 -0.03
N LEU A 173 4.77 5.65 -0.03
CA LEU A 173 6.06 5.01 0.24
C LEU A 173 6.30 5.00 1.76
N ALA A 174 6.16 3.82 2.36
CA ALA A 174 6.23 3.60 3.81
C ALA A 174 7.49 2.79 4.15
N GLY A 175 8.67 3.41 3.94
CA GLY A 175 9.96 2.72 4.02
C GLY A 175 10.19 1.79 2.82
N TYR A 176 9.93 2.28 1.61
CA TYR A 176 10.22 1.59 0.35
C TYR A 176 11.61 1.98 -0.16
N LEU A 177 12.46 1.00 -0.51
CA LEU A 177 13.90 1.21 -0.70
C LEU A 177 14.35 1.19 -2.18
N ARG A 178 13.43 1.40 -3.13
CA ARG A 178 13.75 1.47 -4.57
C ARG A 178 13.32 2.81 -5.14
N LEU A 179 14.06 3.32 -6.13
CA LEU A 179 13.63 4.48 -6.91
C LEU A 179 12.32 4.13 -7.64
N ILE A 180 11.39 5.08 -7.70
CA ILE A 180 10.13 4.93 -8.41
C ILE A 180 10.35 5.20 -9.91
N PRO A 181 9.72 4.44 -10.83
CA PRO A 181 9.83 4.72 -12.25
C PRO A 181 9.22 6.08 -12.64
N PRO A 182 9.86 6.87 -13.53
CA PRO A 182 9.33 8.15 -14.00
C PRO A 182 7.87 8.14 -14.48
N GLU A 183 7.44 7.07 -15.16
CA GLU A 183 6.05 6.88 -15.61
C GLU A 183 5.05 6.87 -14.44
N LEU A 184 5.45 6.27 -13.31
CA LEU A 184 4.61 6.17 -12.12
C LEU A 184 4.59 7.48 -11.34
N CYS A 185 5.74 8.19 -11.25
CA CYS A 185 5.80 9.54 -10.68
C CYS A 185 4.90 10.52 -11.44
N ARG A 186 4.83 10.42 -12.77
CA ARG A 186 3.95 11.25 -13.62
C ARG A 186 2.48 10.82 -13.53
N THR A 187 2.21 9.53 -13.37
CA THR A 187 0.82 9.04 -13.21
C THR A 187 0.22 9.47 -11.88
N PHE A 188 1.00 9.41 -10.81
CA PHE A 188 0.60 9.76 -9.45
C PHE A 188 1.21 11.10 -9.01
N GLU A 189 1.37 12.04 -9.95
CA GLU A 189 1.87 13.38 -9.65
C GLU A 189 0.92 14.06 -8.65
N ASN A 190 1.48 14.62 -7.58
CA ASN A 190 0.74 15.19 -6.45
C ASN A 190 -0.26 14.20 -5.78
N LYS A 191 -0.07 12.89 -5.98
CA LYS A 191 -0.84 11.77 -5.39
C LYS A 191 0.03 10.66 -4.78
N MET A 192 1.34 10.76 -4.93
CA MET A 192 2.31 9.86 -4.29
C MET A 192 3.06 10.60 -3.18
N LEU A 193 2.98 10.08 -1.95
CA LEU A 193 3.71 10.60 -0.78
C LEU A 193 4.81 9.62 -0.35
N ASN A 194 5.90 10.17 0.17
CA ASN A 194 6.92 9.43 0.93
C ASN A 194 7.06 10.05 2.32
N ILE A 195 7.45 9.23 3.30
CA ILE A 195 7.91 9.72 4.60
C ILE A 195 9.39 9.38 4.80
N HIS A 196 10.17 10.43 5.06
CA HIS A 196 11.63 10.36 5.23
C HIS A 196 12.02 10.61 6.70
N PRO A 197 12.87 9.76 7.31
CA PRO A 197 13.25 9.84 8.73
C PRO A 197 14.21 11.00 9.11
N ALA A 198 14.21 12.11 8.36
CA ALA A 198 14.97 13.32 8.70
C ALA A 198 14.30 14.60 8.14
N LEU A 199 14.73 15.76 8.64
CA LEU A 199 14.29 17.09 8.22
C LEU A 199 14.93 17.46 6.87
N LEU A 200 14.25 17.12 5.77
CA LEU A 200 14.67 17.45 4.41
C LEU A 200 14.82 18.97 4.23
N PRO A 201 15.79 19.43 3.42
CA PRO A 201 16.68 18.64 2.56
C PRO A 201 17.88 17.99 3.29
N ALA A 202 18.04 18.18 4.60
CA ALA A 202 19.14 17.55 5.33
C ALA A 202 18.93 16.02 5.46
N PHE A 203 20.02 15.27 5.30
CA PHE A 203 20.06 13.80 5.38
C PHE A 203 19.07 13.08 4.44
N GLY A 204 18.68 13.69 3.32
CA GLY A 204 17.95 13.04 2.23
C GLY A 204 18.86 12.51 1.12
N GLY A 205 18.27 11.85 0.13
CA GLY A 205 18.90 11.49 -1.12
C GLY A 205 19.45 10.06 -1.17
N ARG A 206 20.08 9.72 -2.31
CA ARG A 206 20.50 8.35 -2.64
C ARG A 206 21.40 7.74 -1.56
N GLY A 207 20.85 6.75 -0.84
CA GLY A 207 21.57 5.96 0.17
C GLY A 207 21.30 6.37 1.62
N MET A 208 20.61 7.50 1.84
CA MET A 208 20.06 7.90 3.13
C MET A 208 18.75 7.16 3.37
N HIS A 209 18.82 5.92 3.88
CA HIS A 209 17.61 5.14 4.17
C HIS A 209 17.80 4.18 5.36
N GLY A 210 16.75 4.01 6.17
CA GLY A 210 16.80 3.21 7.39
C GLY A 210 17.82 3.74 8.40
N ALA A 211 18.48 2.83 9.13
CA ALA A 211 19.44 3.16 10.19
C ALA A 211 20.48 4.24 9.80
N LYS A 212 20.97 4.20 8.56
CA LYS A 212 21.93 5.17 7.98
C LYS A 212 21.53 6.64 8.15
N VAL A 213 20.23 6.95 8.12
CA VAL A 213 19.76 8.33 8.28
C VAL A 213 20.00 8.80 9.71
N HIS A 214 19.65 7.97 10.70
CA HIS A 214 19.85 8.26 12.11
C HIS A 214 21.34 8.21 12.50
N GLU A 215 22.11 7.29 11.92
CA GLU A 215 23.58 7.27 12.01
C GLU A 215 24.18 8.60 11.51
N ALA A 216 23.77 9.07 10.32
CA ALA A 216 24.27 10.33 9.75
C ALA A 216 23.85 11.56 10.59
N VAL A 217 22.61 11.58 11.10
CA VAL A 217 22.10 12.62 12.01
C VAL A 217 22.95 12.70 13.28
N VAL A 218 23.21 11.57 13.95
CA VAL A 218 24.04 11.52 15.17
C VAL A 218 25.50 11.90 14.85
N ASN A 219 26.09 11.31 13.82
CA ASN A 219 27.49 11.56 13.43
C ASN A 219 27.75 13.01 12.98
N SER A 220 26.74 13.73 12.47
CA SER A 220 26.84 15.15 12.13
C SER A 220 26.88 16.08 13.35
N GLY A 221 26.56 15.57 14.54
CA GLY A 221 26.41 16.38 15.75
C GLY A 221 25.19 17.30 15.73
N ALA A 222 24.14 16.97 14.97
CA ALA A 222 22.88 17.70 14.96
C ALA A 222 22.25 17.82 16.37
N ARG A 223 21.38 18.82 16.56
CA ARG A 223 20.55 18.97 17.78
C ARG A 223 19.05 18.86 17.51
N PHE A 224 18.66 18.77 16.24
CA PHE A 224 17.29 18.60 15.81
C PHE A 224 17.22 17.61 14.64
N THR A 225 16.16 16.83 14.60
CA THR A 225 15.79 15.92 13.50
C THR A 225 14.27 15.69 13.55
N GLY A 226 13.76 14.64 12.91
CA GLY A 226 12.35 14.30 12.86
C GLY A 226 11.88 14.06 11.42
N PRO A 227 10.66 13.54 11.24
CA PRO A 227 10.20 13.10 9.92
C PRO A 227 9.85 14.26 8.98
N THR A 228 10.01 14.03 7.68
CA THR A 228 9.42 14.84 6.61
C THR A 228 8.46 14.01 5.78
N VAL A 229 7.25 14.51 5.55
CA VAL A 229 6.34 13.99 4.53
C VAL A 229 6.42 14.88 3.31
N HIS A 230 6.64 14.29 2.13
CA HIS A 230 6.77 15.01 0.87
C HIS A 230 6.13 14.24 -0.29
N PHE A 231 5.75 14.94 -1.36
CA PHE A 231 5.37 14.31 -2.61
C PHE A 231 6.58 13.67 -3.30
N VAL A 232 6.37 12.59 -4.05
CA VAL A 232 7.43 11.88 -4.79
C VAL A 232 7.58 12.46 -6.20
N ASN A 233 8.82 12.59 -6.67
CA ASN A 233 9.17 12.93 -8.04
C ASN A 233 10.18 11.90 -8.61
N GLU A 234 10.89 12.22 -9.70
CA GLU A 234 11.84 11.29 -10.33
C GLU A 234 13.18 11.15 -9.57
N ASN A 235 13.38 11.92 -8.50
CA ASN A 235 14.59 11.96 -7.68
C ASN A 235 14.31 11.44 -6.24
N PHE A 236 15.37 11.14 -5.49
CA PHE A 236 15.25 10.76 -4.08
C PHE A 236 15.10 12.01 -3.21
N ASP A 237 13.99 12.13 -2.49
CA ASP A 237 13.76 13.08 -1.40
C ASP A 237 13.85 14.58 -1.77
N GLU A 238 13.80 14.89 -3.08
CA GLU A 238 13.80 16.24 -3.66
C GLU A 238 12.40 16.74 -4.05
N GLY A 239 11.34 16.03 -3.63
CA GLY A 239 9.97 16.41 -3.93
C GLY A 239 9.39 17.45 -2.96
N LYS A 240 8.25 18.04 -3.33
CA LYS A 240 7.59 19.10 -2.55
C LYS A 240 7.25 18.62 -1.14
N ILE A 241 7.87 19.24 -0.13
CA ILE A 241 7.53 19.02 1.29
C ILE A 241 6.08 19.42 1.54
N VAL A 242 5.39 18.66 2.39
CA VAL A 242 4.01 18.90 2.83
C VAL A 242 3.93 19.07 4.34
N ALA A 243 4.70 18.31 5.12
CA ALA A 243 4.77 18.47 6.58
C ALA A 243 6.11 18.00 7.15
N GLN A 244 6.48 18.58 8.29
CA GLN A 244 7.60 18.15 9.13
C GLN A 244 7.19 18.11 10.60
N ARG A 245 7.89 17.31 11.41
CA ARG A 245 7.85 17.37 12.89
C ARG A 245 9.28 17.48 13.41
N ILE A 246 9.52 18.38 14.37
CA ILE A 246 10.86 18.65 14.91
C ILE A 246 11.02 17.97 16.27
N ILE A 247 12.09 17.20 16.40
CA ILE A 247 12.51 16.46 17.59
C ILE A 247 13.87 17.00 18.02
N GLY A 248 13.96 17.52 19.25
CA GLY A 248 15.25 17.85 19.87
C GLY A 248 16.03 16.58 20.21
N ILE A 249 17.32 16.55 19.88
CA ILE A 249 18.21 15.41 20.12
C ILE A 249 18.99 15.64 21.42
N ASP A 250 18.84 14.73 22.37
CA ASP A 250 19.74 14.66 23.53
C ASP A 250 21.13 14.17 23.08
N PRO A 251 22.24 14.85 23.45
CA PRO A 251 23.60 14.44 23.10
C PRO A 251 24.01 13.02 23.53
N SER A 252 23.24 12.36 24.40
CA SER A 252 23.48 10.98 24.85
C SER A 252 22.82 9.88 24.00
N TRP A 253 21.88 10.21 23.11
CA TRP A 253 21.11 9.20 22.37
C TRP A 253 21.91 8.50 21.27
N THR A 254 21.70 7.19 21.15
CA THR A 254 22.21 6.39 20.02
C THR A 254 21.38 6.62 18.73
N ALA A 255 21.86 6.08 17.60
CA ALA A 255 21.12 6.11 16.34
C ALA A 255 19.77 5.37 16.44
N GLU A 256 19.69 4.25 17.15
CA GLU A 256 18.45 3.51 17.42
C GLU A 256 17.49 4.30 18.32
N GLU A 257 18.03 5.04 19.28
CA GLU A 257 17.25 5.90 20.18
C GLU A 257 16.67 7.13 19.47
N VAL A 258 17.40 7.70 18.52
CA VAL A 258 16.88 8.69 17.57
C VAL A 258 15.82 8.04 16.69
N ALA A 259 16.11 6.88 16.07
CA ALA A 259 15.19 6.16 15.18
C ALA A 259 13.84 5.88 15.84
N ARG A 260 13.83 5.36 17.06
CA ARG A 260 12.61 5.06 17.83
C ARG A 260 11.77 6.31 18.13
N ARG A 261 12.41 7.49 18.25
CA ARG A 261 11.73 8.76 18.51
C ARG A 261 11.19 9.39 17.22
N VAL A 262 11.99 9.39 16.14
CA VAL A 262 11.54 9.78 14.79
C VAL A 262 10.35 8.94 14.36
N LEU A 263 10.43 7.62 14.50
CA LEU A 263 9.37 6.67 14.15
C LEU A 263 8.06 6.89 14.96
N LYS A 264 8.12 7.44 16.17
CA LYS A 264 6.90 7.83 16.88
C LYS A 264 6.20 8.96 16.14
N GLU A 265 6.92 10.04 15.83
CA GLU A 265 6.35 11.19 15.14
C GLU A 265 5.95 10.85 13.69
N GLU A 266 6.59 9.87 13.04
CA GLU A 266 6.15 9.30 11.76
C GLU A 266 4.73 8.72 11.85
N HIS A 267 4.40 8.02 12.93
CA HIS A 267 3.07 7.42 13.13
C HIS A 267 1.97 8.45 13.39
N GLU A 268 2.31 9.68 13.80
CA GLU A 268 1.36 10.78 13.95
C GLU A 268 1.22 11.57 12.64
N VAL A 269 2.35 12.03 12.06
CA VAL A 269 2.33 12.95 10.91
C VAL A 269 1.98 12.27 9.59
N PHE A 270 2.28 10.98 9.41
CA PHE A 270 1.96 10.31 8.15
C PHE A 270 0.44 10.13 7.97
N PRO A 271 -0.32 9.60 8.97
CA PRO A 271 -1.78 9.58 8.88
C PRO A 271 -2.42 10.96 8.68
N GLU A 272 -1.93 11.99 9.36
CA GLU A 272 -2.42 13.37 9.23
C GLU A 272 -2.35 13.90 7.79
N VAL A 273 -1.20 13.75 7.13
CA VAL A 273 -0.99 14.20 5.75
C VAL A 273 -1.74 13.31 4.75
N VAL A 274 -1.84 12.00 5.02
CA VAL A 274 -2.62 11.08 4.18
C VAL A 274 -4.12 11.36 4.26
N ALA A 275 -4.64 11.74 5.44
CA ALA A 275 -6.01 12.22 5.60
C ALA A 275 -6.24 13.50 4.79
N ALA A 276 -5.31 14.47 4.86
CA ALA A 276 -5.38 15.68 4.04
C ALA A 276 -5.38 15.38 2.53
N LEU A 277 -4.55 14.44 2.06
CA LEU A 277 -4.55 14.03 0.65
C LEU A 277 -5.85 13.31 0.25
N CYS A 278 -6.40 12.44 1.10
CA CYS A 278 -7.64 11.71 0.81
C CYS A 278 -8.90 12.60 0.86
N ASP A 279 -8.90 13.61 1.74
CA ASP A 279 -9.92 14.66 1.76
C ASP A 279 -9.82 15.60 0.53
N ASP A 280 -8.71 15.59 -0.22
CA ASP A 280 -8.32 16.57 -1.25
C ASP A 280 -8.08 18.01 -0.68
N ARG A 281 -7.43 18.11 0.49
CA ARG A 281 -7.15 19.36 1.24
C ARG A 281 -5.70 19.88 1.14
N ILE A 282 -4.91 19.39 0.19
CA ILE A 282 -3.54 19.89 -0.02
C ILE A 282 -3.55 20.83 -1.23
N GLU A 283 -3.36 22.13 -0.97
CA GLU A 283 -3.17 23.14 -2.00
C GLU A 283 -1.67 23.39 -2.26
N PHE A 284 -1.33 23.91 -3.43
CA PHE A 284 0.03 24.34 -3.75
C PHE A 284 0.10 25.86 -3.86
N ARG A 285 0.98 26.50 -3.10
CA ARG A 285 1.18 27.95 -3.15
C ARG A 285 1.74 28.36 -4.52
N GLU A 286 1.08 29.29 -5.20
CA GLU A 286 1.42 29.71 -6.58
C GLU A 286 2.86 30.23 -6.75
N THR A 287 3.46 30.81 -5.70
CA THR A 287 4.77 31.49 -5.78
C THR A 287 5.97 30.55 -5.84
N ASP A 288 5.85 29.34 -5.30
CA ASP A 288 6.97 28.39 -5.14
C ASP A 288 6.55 26.90 -5.17
N GLY A 289 5.25 26.61 -5.29
CA GLY A 289 4.73 25.25 -5.37
C GLY A 289 4.81 24.45 -4.07
N VAL A 290 5.05 25.08 -2.91
CA VAL A 290 5.01 24.40 -1.60
C VAL A 290 3.60 23.87 -1.33
N GLY A 291 3.51 22.62 -0.88
CA GLY A 291 2.25 22.02 -0.46
C GLY A 291 1.83 22.52 0.92
N VAL A 292 0.55 22.84 1.08
CA VAL A 292 -0.02 23.42 2.30
C VAL A 292 -1.29 22.67 2.65
N ILE A 293 -1.46 22.29 3.92
CA ILE A 293 -2.70 21.66 4.39
C ILE A 293 -3.71 22.75 4.76
N ILE A 294 -4.88 22.70 4.10
CA ILE A 294 -6.02 23.55 4.43
C ILE A 294 -6.83 22.90 5.57
N ASP A 295 -7.11 23.70 6.61
CA ASP A 295 -7.90 23.27 7.77
C ASP A 295 -9.36 23.02 7.38
N LYS A 296 -10.00 22.05 8.05
CA LYS A 296 -11.44 21.76 7.93
C LYS A 296 -12.31 22.85 8.56
N MET A 297 -11.79 23.62 9.52
CA MET A 297 -12.54 24.63 10.29
C MET A 297 -12.24 26.09 9.90
N ASP A 298 -11.10 26.39 9.28
CA ASP A 298 -10.70 27.76 8.93
C ASP A 298 -9.83 27.77 7.66
N SER A 299 -10.42 28.15 6.53
CA SER A 299 -9.73 28.19 5.23
C SER A 299 -8.58 29.21 5.15
N ASN A 300 -8.41 30.08 6.15
CA ASN A 300 -7.27 30.98 6.24
C ASN A 300 -6.09 30.37 7.01
N LYS A 301 -6.30 29.28 7.76
CA LYS A 301 -5.22 28.54 8.41
C LYS A 301 -4.53 27.62 7.41
N ARG A 302 -3.21 27.73 7.42
CA ARG A 302 -2.29 27.07 6.51
C ARG A 302 -1.18 26.47 7.37
N TYR A 303 -1.07 25.15 7.31
CA TYR A 303 -0.07 24.34 7.98
C TYR A 303 0.91 23.77 6.95
#